data_AF-A0A949LAP2-F1
#
_entry.id   AF-A0A949LAP2-F1
#
_cell.length_a   1.000
_cell.length_b   1.000
_cell.length_c   1.000
_cell.angle_alpha   90.00
_cell.angle_beta   90.00
_cell.angle_gamma   90.00
#
_symmetry.space_group_name_H-M   'P 1'
#
loop_
_entity.id
_entity.type
_entity.pdbx_description
1 polymer ?
#
loop_
_entity_poly.entity_id
_entity_poly.type
_entity_poly.pdbx_seq_one_letter_code
_entity_poly.pdbx_strand_id
1 'polypeptide(L)' 'STITTFAMQHGMIWVGLGCNPFNSTEGINAAGHYYGATGQAALDDNADEFPSEADLKSGQYLGARVASYVKKLSAN' A
#
# COMPACT_ATOMS: atom_id res chain seq x y z
N SER A 1 -0.82 16.25 -1.84
CA SER A 1 0.18 15.74 -0.87
C SER A 1 -0.26 15.99 0.59
N THR A 2 -1.54 15.80 0.93
CA THR A 2 -2.08 16.18 2.26
C THR A 2 -1.78 15.16 3.34
N ILE A 3 -1.82 13.87 3.01
CA ILE A 3 -1.65 12.80 4.00
C ILE A 3 -0.21 12.66 4.51
N THR A 4 0.77 12.95 3.65
CA THR A 4 2.18 12.97 4.05
C THR A 4 2.48 14.16 4.94
N THR A 5 1.94 15.34 4.66
CA THR A 5 2.00 16.49 5.57
C THR A 5 1.34 16.18 6.92
N PHE A 6 0.17 15.55 6.92
CA PHE A 6 -0.49 15.11 8.17
C PHE A 6 0.40 14.17 8.98
N ALA A 7 1.00 13.15 8.34
CA ALA A 7 1.93 12.25 9.02
C ALA A 7 3.11 13.00 9.65
N MET A 8 3.71 13.96 8.94
CA MET A 8 4.83 14.77 9.47
C MET A 8 4.39 15.69 10.61
N GLN A 9 3.22 16.32 10.53
CA GLN A 9 2.67 17.17 11.59
C GLN A 9 2.46 16.40 12.91
N HIS A 10 2.20 15.10 12.82
CA HIS A 10 2.02 14.21 13.97
C HIS A 10 3.29 13.42 14.36
N GLY A 11 4.44 13.69 13.72
CA GLY A 11 5.69 12.98 14.01
C GLY A 11 5.65 11.48 13.65
N MET A 12 4.77 11.08 12.73
CA MET A 12 4.66 9.69 12.28
C MET A 12 5.77 9.32 11.29
N ILE A 13 6.16 8.05 11.28
CA ILE A 13 7.03 7.47 10.25
C ILE A 13 6.16 6.90 9.12
N TRP A 14 6.33 7.40 7.91
CA TRP A 14 5.59 6.91 6.73
C TRP A 14 6.24 5.66 6.13
N VAL A 15 5.49 4.56 6.08
CA VAL A 15 5.92 3.32 5.41
C VAL A 15 5.19 3.22 4.06
N GLY A 16 5.91 3.49 2.97
CA GLY A 16 5.39 3.31 1.61
C GLY A 16 5.32 1.84 1.19
N LEU A 17 4.71 1.57 0.02
CA LEU A 17 4.49 0.21 -0.48
C LEU A 17 5.82 -0.56 -0.64
N GLY A 18 6.86 0.10 -1.15
CA GLY A 18 8.21 -0.47 -1.20
C GLY A 18 8.46 -1.47 -2.33
N CYS A 19 7.67 -1.42 -3.39
CA CYS A 19 7.88 -2.18 -4.62
C CYS A 19 7.71 -1.30 -5.87
N ASN A 20 8.20 -1.79 -7.01
CA ASN A 20 7.99 -1.11 -8.30
C ASN A 20 6.51 -1.09 -8.69
N PRO A 21 6.08 -0.11 -9.50
CA PRO A 21 4.75 -0.05 -10.09
C PRO A 21 4.57 -1.23 -11.05
N PHE A 22 3.34 -1.73 -11.16
CA PHE A 22 2.98 -2.82 -12.08
C PHE A 22 3.88 -4.06 -11.90
N ASN A 23 4.16 -4.46 -10.66
CA ASN A 23 5.03 -5.60 -10.36
C ASN A 23 4.28 -6.91 -10.65
N SER A 24 4.38 -7.35 -11.91
CA SER A 24 3.76 -8.59 -12.40
C SER A 24 4.36 -9.85 -11.80
N THR A 25 5.66 -9.84 -11.47
CA THR A 25 6.35 -10.99 -10.84
C THR A 25 5.72 -11.36 -9.50
N GLU A 26 5.45 -10.36 -8.67
CA GLU A 26 4.83 -10.55 -7.35
C GLU A 26 3.30 -10.42 -7.41
N GLY A 27 2.73 -9.96 -8.53
CA GLY A 27 1.30 -9.68 -8.66
C GLY A 27 0.82 -8.59 -7.70
N ILE A 28 1.62 -7.54 -7.50
CA ILE A 28 1.30 -6.41 -6.61
C ILE A 28 1.53 -5.07 -7.31
N ASN A 29 0.96 -4.01 -6.74
CA ASN A 29 1.04 -2.63 -7.21
C ASN A 29 0.47 -2.43 -8.61
N ALA A 30 -0.68 -3.04 -8.90
CA ALA A 30 -1.36 -2.90 -10.19
C ALA A 30 -1.73 -1.44 -10.50
N ALA A 31 -2.05 -0.64 -9.48
CA ALA A 31 -2.34 0.79 -9.62
C ALA A 31 -1.08 1.68 -9.71
N GLY A 32 0.13 1.13 -9.53
CA GLY A 32 1.38 1.83 -9.82
C GLY A 32 1.80 2.95 -8.84
N HIS A 33 1.41 2.86 -7.57
CA HIS A 33 1.71 3.88 -6.57
C HIS A 33 2.86 3.48 -5.63
N TYR A 34 3.62 4.48 -5.15
CA TYR A 34 4.66 4.28 -4.13
C TYR A 34 4.21 4.65 -2.72
N TYR A 35 3.23 5.55 -2.61
CA TYR A 35 2.78 6.09 -1.32
C TYR A 35 2.17 5.02 -0.40
N GLY A 36 1.56 3.98 -0.96
CA GLY A 36 0.93 2.89 -0.22
C GLY A 36 0.22 1.94 -1.17
N ALA A 37 -0.63 1.07 -0.63
CA ALA A 37 -1.51 0.22 -1.41
C ALA A 37 -2.71 1.05 -1.86
N THR A 38 -3.06 0.92 -3.13
CA THR A 38 -4.13 1.65 -3.80
C THR A 38 -4.81 0.68 -4.74
N GLY A 39 -6.13 0.77 -4.85
CA GLY A 39 -6.89 0.08 -5.90
C GLY A 39 -7.39 1.06 -6.95
N GLN A 40 -7.80 0.52 -8.08
CA GLN A 40 -8.58 1.25 -9.07
C GLN A 40 -10.07 0.90 -8.90
N ALA A 41 -10.93 1.87 -9.16
CA ALA A 41 -12.37 1.69 -9.22
C ALA A 41 -12.89 2.47 -10.43
N ALA A 42 -13.19 1.76 -11.51
CA ALA A 42 -13.83 2.28 -12.70
C ALA A 42 -15.37 2.34 -12.52
N LEU A 43 -16.06 3.07 -13.40
CA LEU A 43 -17.51 3.26 -13.31
C LEU A 43 -18.31 1.96 -13.55
N ASP A 44 -17.72 1.04 -14.29
CA ASP A 44 -18.28 -0.24 -14.71
C ASP A 44 -17.80 -1.43 -13.87
N ASP A 45 -16.95 -1.19 -12.86
CA ASP A 45 -16.47 -2.25 -11.96
C ASP A 45 -17.61 -2.79 -11.09
N ASN A 46 -17.75 -4.12 -11.08
CA ASN A 46 -18.65 -4.81 -10.16
C ASN A 46 -18.03 -4.88 -8.75
N ALA A 47 -18.78 -4.45 -7.73
CA ALA A 47 -18.35 -4.49 -6.33
C ALA A 47 -18.12 -5.91 -5.78
N ASP A 48 -18.68 -6.94 -6.42
CA ASP A 48 -18.41 -8.34 -6.05
C ASP A 48 -17.08 -8.87 -6.63
N GLU A 49 -16.53 -8.20 -7.65
CA GLU A 49 -15.30 -8.60 -8.36
C GLU A 49 -14.09 -7.73 -7.99
N PHE A 50 -14.33 -6.48 -7.60
CA PHE A 50 -13.31 -5.53 -7.18
C PHE A 50 -13.35 -5.27 -5.67
N PRO A 51 -12.21 -4.94 -5.03
CA PRO A 51 -10.89 -4.70 -5.60
C PRO A 51 -10.23 -5.96 -6.16
N SER A 52 -9.37 -5.79 -7.17
CA SER A 52 -8.70 -6.91 -7.84
C SER A 52 -7.82 -7.72 -6.88
N GLU A 53 -7.50 -8.96 -7.25
CA GLU A 53 -6.59 -9.80 -6.46
C GLU A 53 -5.23 -9.10 -6.24
N ALA A 54 -4.71 -8.40 -7.24
CA ALA A 54 -3.46 -7.65 -7.14
C ALA A 54 -3.55 -6.48 -6.13
N ASP A 55 -4.69 -5.79 -6.08
CA ASP A 55 -4.92 -4.71 -5.11
C ASP A 55 -5.03 -5.25 -3.69
N LEU A 56 -5.78 -6.34 -3.51
CA LEU A 56 -5.89 -7.05 -2.22
C LEU A 56 -4.51 -7.51 -1.73
N LYS A 57 -3.72 -8.13 -2.61
CA LYS A 57 -2.37 -8.60 -2.30
C LYS A 57 -1.43 -7.43 -1.98
N SER A 58 -1.58 -6.28 -2.65
CA SER A 58 -0.84 -5.06 -2.34
C SER A 58 -1.16 -4.54 -0.94
N GLY A 59 -2.44 -4.58 -0.53
CA GLY A 59 -2.87 -4.23 0.82
C GLY A 59 -2.27 -5.14 1.88
N GLN A 60 -2.31 -6.45 1.65
CA GLN A 60 -1.70 -7.45 2.53
C GLN A 60 -0.18 -7.24 2.64
N TYR A 61 0.49 -7.00 1.50
CA TYR A 61 1.93 -6.73 1.44
C TYR A 61 2.31 -5.46 2.23
N LEU A 62 1.56 -4.37 2.06
CA LEU A 62 1.77 -3.15 2.84
C LEU A 62 1.58 -3.40 4.34
N GLY A 63 0.51 -4.13 4.73
CA GLY A 63 0.26 -4.46 6.13
C GLY A 63 1.40 -5.25 6.76
N ALA A 64 1.89 -6.29 6.08
CA ALA A 64 3.05 -7.07 6.52
C ALA A 64 4.31 -6.19 6.64
N ARG A 65 4.53 -5.29 5.69
CA ARG A 65 5.65 -4.35 5.70
C ARG A 65 5.57 -3.39 6.89
N VAL A 66 4.43 -2.75 7.13
CA VAL A 66 4.20 -1.88 8.30
C VAL A 66 4.49 -2.62 9.59
N ALA A 67 3.92 -3.83 9.77
CA ALA A 67 4.16 -4.65 10.96
C ALA A 67 5.66 -4.99 11.14
N SER A 68 6.37 -5.28 10.05
CA SER A 68 7.81 -5.55 10.09
C SER A 68 8.63 -4.34 10.55
N TYR A 69 8.26 -3.13 10.12
CA TYR A 69 8.93 -1.89 10.55
C TYR A 69 8.66 -1.59 12.02
N VAL A 70 7.42 -1.77 12.48
CA VAL A 70 7.07 -1.62 13.89
C VAL A 70 7.93 -2.55 14.76
N LYS A 71 8.05 -3.83 14.37
CA LYS A 71 8.92 -4.79 15.09
C LYS A 71 10.38 -4.33 15.14
N LYS A 72 10.94 -3.88 14.01
CA LYS A 72 12.33 -3.38 13.95
C LYS A 72 12.56 -2.16 14.84
N LEU A 73 11.61 -1.23 14.87
CA LEU A 73 11.68 -0.02 15.69
C LEU A 73 11.50 -0.32 17.20
N SER A 74 10.77 -1.38 17.54
CA SER A 74 10.58 -1.81 18.94
C SER A 74 11.73 -2.63 19.50
N ALA A 75 12.58 -3.19 18.63
CA ALA A 75 13.74 -3.96 19.03
C ALA A 75 14.88 -3.00 19.38
N ASN A 76 15.00 -2.69 20.68
CA ASN A 76 16.19 -2.07 21.25
C ASN A 76 17.26 -3.13 21.52
#